data_AF-A0A7T7BKA0-F1
#
_entry.id   AF-A0A7T7BKA0-F1
#
_cell.length_a   1.000
_cell.length_b   1.000
_cell.length_c   1.000
_cell.angle_alpha   90.00
_cell.angle_beta   90.00
_cell.angle_gamma   90.00
#
_symmetry.space_group_name_H-M   'P 1'
#
loop_
_entity.id
_entity.type
_entity.pdbx_description
1 polymer ?
#
loop_
_entity_poly.entity_id
_entity_poly.type
_entity_poly.pdbx_seq_one_letter_code
_entity_poly.pdbx_strand_id
1 'polypeptide(L)' 'METAKNAVNYVSETLQGGAAQASKETNKHVAKDSDASLGSRASAAKDAVVDKKDETSHNTKADVHKEATKH' A
#
# COMPACT_ATOMS: atom_id res chain seq x y z
N MET A 1 -18.54 20.46 4.68
CA MET A 1 -18.69 19.10 4.08
C MET A 1 -17.38 18.55 3.55
N GLU A 2 -16.43 19.38 3.12
CA GLU A 2 -15.16 18.92 2.53
C GLU A 2 -14.19 18.34 3.56
N THR A 3 -14.12 18.92 4.75
CA THR A 3 -13.31 18.40 5.88
C THR A 3 -13.70 16.97 6.28
N ALA A 4 -15.00 16.67 6.32
CA ALA A 4 -15.49 15.32 6.61
C ALA A 4 -15.14 14.33 5.49
N LYS A 5 -15.23 14.75 4.22
CA LYS A 5 -14.79 13.93 3.07
C LYS A 5 -13.28 13.69 3.10
N ASN A 6 -12.48 14.71 3.40
CA ASN A 6 -11.02 14.58 3.53
C ASN A 6 -10.64 13.67 4.69
N ALA A 7 -11.34 13.71 5.82
CA ALA A 7 -11.12 12.79 6.92
C ALA A 7 -11.45 11.33 6.54
N VAL A 8 -12.56 11.10 5.84
CA VAL A 8 -12.93 9.77 5.33
C VAL A 8 -11.90 9.27 4.31
N ASN A 9 -11.49 10.13 3.38
CA ASN A 9 -10.46 9.80 2.39
C ASN A 9 -9.12 9.50 3.06
N TYR A 10 -8.69 10.29 4.05
CA TYR A 10 -7.48 10.01 4.83
C TYR A 10 -7.51 8.62 5.46
N VAL A 11 -8.61 8.26 6.13
CA VAL A 11 -8.74 6.94 6.76
C VAL A 11 -8.74 5.84 5.70
N SER A 12 -9.50 6.02 4.61
CA SER A 12 -9.55 5.06 3.51
C SER A 12 -8.18 4.82 2.88
N GLU A 13 -7.45 5.91 2.58
CA GLU A 13 -6.11 5.87 1.98
C GLU A 13 -5.10 5.27 2.96
N THR A 14 -5.20 5.56 4.26
CA THR A 14 -4.35 4.93 5.29
C THR A 14 -4.56 3.42 5.33
N LEU A 15 -5.82 2.96 5.28
CA LEU A 15 -6.15 1.54 5.25
C LEU A 15 -5.64 0.87 3.98
N GLN A 16 -5.79 1.52 2.83
CA GLN A 16 -5.27 1.03 1.55
C GLN A 16 -3.74 0.95 1.55
N GLY A 17 -3.06 1.95 2.11
CA GLY A 17 -1.60 1.94 2.28
C GLY A 17 -1.14 0.79 3.20
N GLY A 18 -1.86 0.55 4.31
CA GLY A 18 -1.60 -0.58 5.20
C GLY A 18 -1.84 -1.94 4.54
N ALA A 19 -2.89 -2.07 3.73
CA ALA A 19 -3.17 -3.29 2.97
C ALA A 19 -2.08 -3.56 1.92
N ALA A 20 -1.64 -2.53 1.18
CA ALA A 20 -0.53 -2.63 0.25
C ALA A 20 0.78 -3.03 0.96
N GLN A 21 1.05 -2.48 2.15
CA GLN A 21 2.18 -2.90 2.98
C GLN A 21 2.12 -4.38 3.37
N ALA A 22 0.94 -4.87 3.77
CA ALA A 22 0.74 -6.28 4.11
C ALA A 22 0.97 -7.19 2.89
N SER A 23 0.36 -6.86 1.73
CA SER A 23 0.54 -7.59 0.47
C SER A 23 2.02 -7.65 0.06
N LYS A 24 2.73 -6.51 0.15
CA LYS A 24 4.16 -6.41 -0.10
C LYS A 24 4.98 -7.34 0.81
N GLU A 25 4.67 -7.42 2.09
CA GLU A 25 5.40 -8.28 3.04
C GLU A 25 5.16 -9.77 2.73
N THR A 26 3.92 -10.16 2.44
CA THR A 26 3.58 -11.51 1.97
C THR A 26 4.33 -11.85 0.67
N ASN A 27 4.29 -10.96 -0.30
CA ASN A 27 4.97 -11.13 -1.58
C ASN A 27 6.50 -11.19 -1.41
N LYS A 28 7.07 -10.41 -0.49
CA LYS A 28 8.49 -10.50 -0.15
C LYS A 28 8.83 -11.86 0.48
N HIS A 29 7.93 -12.42 1.28
CA HIS A 29 8.10 -13.75 1.87
C HIS A 29 8.09 -14.83 0.77
N VAL A 30 7.12 -14.81 -0.14
CA VAL A 30 7.03 -15.75 -1.27
C VAL A 30 8.21 -15.61 -2.23
N ALA A 31 8.70 -14.38 -2.50
CA ALA A 31 9.86 -14.17 -3.35
C ALA A 31 11.16 -14.80 -2.78
N LYS A 32 11.26 -14.87 -1.45
CA LYS A 32 12.38 -15.46 -0.71
C LYS A 32 12.17 -16.95 -0.38
N ASP A 33 10.95 -17.44 -0.54
CA ASP A 33 10.62 -18.84 -0.33
C ASP A 33 11.36 -19.70 -1.36
N SER A 34 12.16 -20.65 -0.87
CA SER A 34 12.97 -21.54 -1.72
C SER A 34 12.19 -22.77 -2.18
N ASP A 35 11.08 -23.09 -1.52
CA ASP A 35 10.14 -24.15 -1.90
C ASP A 35 9.15 -23.66 -2.98
N ALA A 36 8.97 -22.33 -3.09
CA ALA A 36 8.17 -21.73 -4.17
C ALA A 36 8.88 -21.84 -5.53
N SER A 37 8.10 -22.11 -6.57
CA SER A 37 8.60 -22.18 -7.95
C SER A 37 9.23 -20.84 -8.40
N LEU A 38 10.20 -20.87 -9.31
CA LEU A 38 10.86 -19.66 -9.83
C LEU A 38 9.85 -18.64 -10.41
N GLY A 39 8.80 -19.12 -11.09
CA GLY A 39 7.74 -18.26 -11.62
C GLY A 39 6.90 -17.59 -10.52
N SER A 40 6.60 -18.33 -9.45
CA SER A 40 5.91 -17.79 -8.27
C SER A 40 6.76 -16.74 -7.55
N ARG A 41 8.07 -17.01 -7.39
CA ARG A 41 9.00 -16.07 -6.75
C ARG A 41 9.17 -14.79 -7.55
N ALA A 42 9.35 -14.89 -8.87
CA ALA A 42 9.44 -13.74 -9.76
C ALA A 42 8.13 -12.93 -9.77
N SER A 43 6.99 -13.63 -9.75
CA SER A 43 5.66 -13.01 -9.64
C SER A 43 5.50 -12.28 -8.32
N ALA A 44 5.88 -12.89 -7.21
CA ALA A 44 5.80 -12.23 -5.91
C ALA A 44 6.77 -11.04 -5.83
N ALA A 45 7.97 -11.14 -6.43
CA ALA A 45 8.90 -10.01 -6.48
C ALA A 45 8.33 -8.82 -7.28
N LYS A 46 7.71 -9.05 -8.45
CA LYS A 46 7.04 -7.96 -9.19
C LYS A 46 5.90 -7.36 -8.38
N ASP A 47 5.08 -8.20 -7.74
CA ASP A 47 3.90 -7.75 -7.01
C ASP A 47 4.31 -6.96 -5.77
N ALA A 48 5.37 -7.37 -5.05
CA ALA A 48 5.95 -6.60 -3.95
C ALA A 48 6.45 -5.20 -4.36
N VAL A 49 6.95 -5.04 -5.58
CA VAL A 49 7.38 -3.73 -6.11
C VAL A 49 6.17 -2.86 -6.45
N VAL A 50 5.14 -3.44 -7.06
CA VAL A 50 3.87 -2.76 -7.36
C VAL A 50 3.20 -2.32 -6.05
N ASP A 51 3.06 -3.24 -5.10
CA ASP A 51 2.50 -2.96 -3.78
C ASP A 51 3.29 -1.86 -3.04
N LYS A 52 4.62 -1.81 -3.17
CA LYS A 52 5.42 -0.70 -2.60
C LYS A 52 5.08 0.65 -3.22
N LYS A 53 4.81 0.67 -4.52
CA LYS A 53 4.40 1.89 -5.22
C LYS A 53 3.01 2.34 -4.77
N ASP A 54 2.06 1.41 -4.66
CA ASP A 54 0.71 1.69 -4.16
C ASP A 54 0.73 2.13 -2.69
N GLU A 55 1.48 1.46 -1.81
CA GLU A 55 1.74 1.86 -0.42
C GLU A 55 2.19 3.32 -0.35
N THR A 56 3.18 3.70 -1.18
CA THR A 56 3.71 5.06 -1.21
C THR A 56 2.67 6.07 -1.71
N SER A 57 1.93 5.74 -2.77
CA SER A 57 0.87 6.58 -3.32
C SER A 57 -0.24 6.83 -2.31
N HIS A 58 -0.79 5.77 -1.72
CA HIS A 58 -1.87 5.86 -0.75
C HIS A 58 -1.44 6.62 0.51
N ASN A 59 -0.23 6.36 1.02
CA ASN A 59 0.27 7.08 2.19
C ASN A 59 0.49 8.58 1.91
N THR A 60 0.97 8.92 0.70
CA THR A 60 1.11 10.32 0.25
C THR A 60 -0.26 11.00 0.16
N LYS A 61 -1.24 10.35 -0.45
CA LYS A 61 -2.59 10.91 -0.57
C LYS A 61 -3.26 11.06 0.79
N ALA A 62 -3.07 10.10 1.69
CA ALA A 62 -3.51 10.21 3.07
C ALA A 62 -2.93 11.46 3.73
N ASP A 63 -1.62 11.69 3.62
CA ASP A 63 -0.97 12.88 4.18
C ASP A 63 -1.54 14.19 3.60
N VAL A 64 -1.71 14.26 2.28
CA VAL A 64 -2.34 15.40 1.60
C VAL A 64 -3.77 15.64 2.10
N HIS A 65 -4.59 14.59 2.19
CA HIS A 65 -5.95 14.71 2.71
C HIS A 65 -5.95 15.17 4.16
N LYS A 66 -5.02 14.69 5.00
CA LYS A 66 -4.86 15.09 6.40
C LYS A 66 -4.45 16.55 6.56
N GLU A 67 -3.50 17.03 5.75
CA GLU A 67 -3.08 18.43 5.69
C GLU A 67 -4.26 19.31 5.25
N ALA A 68 -5.01 18.89 4.23
CA ALA A 68 -6.21 19.57 3.77
C ALA A 68 -7.38 19.55 4.78
N THR A 69 -7.30 18.75 5.85
CA THR A 69 -8.25 18.79 6.98
C THR A 69 -7.86 19.85 8.02
N LYS A 70 -6.62 20.34 8.01
CA LYS A 70 -6.09 21.32 8.99
C LYS A 70 -6.32 22.78 8.56
N HIS A 71 -6.55 23.02 7.28
CA HIS A 71 -6.84 24.33 6.67
C HIS A 71 -8.33 24.48 6.38
#